data_AF-A0A5C3LZD5-F1
#
_entry.id   AF-A0A5C3LZD5-F1
#
_cell.length_a   1.000
_cell.length_b   1.000
_cell.length_c   1.000
_cell.angle_alpha   90.00
_cell.angle_beta   90.00
_cell.angle_gamma   90.00
#
_symmetry.space_group_name_H-M   'P 1'
#
loop_
_entity.id
_entity.type
_entity.pdbx_description
1 polymer ?
#
loop_
_entity_poly.entity_id
_entity_poly.type
_entity_poly.pdbx_seq_one_letter_code
_entity_poly.pdbx_strand_id
1 'polypeptide(L)'
;MLPVNVIVKPLNDWDEHFLSCWATHPHYARDLIWAPKKYPCTTLALATESMPLLPSLPDYEFVNSAALKTIEKYPHLFKIVMPIKVSHFEQLLTSHPNKPLVELVSCSLQEGCWPWADTSDPSYPVTWDNSNRPLKSKAHAAFV
;
A
#
# COMPACT_ATOMS: atom_id res chain seq x y z
N MET A 1 17.97 24.81 44.16
CA MET A 1 17.67 23.88 43.06
C MET A 1 17.68 22.48 43.64
N LEU A 2 16.52 21.83 43.76
CA LEU A 2 16.41 20.43 44.18
C LEU A 2 16.46 19.54 42.93
N PRO A 3 17.10 18.36 42.95
CA PRO A 3 17.07 17.45 41.83
C PRO A 3 15.69 16.78 41.74
N VAL A 4 15.15 16.75 40.53
CA VAL A 4 13.91 16.05 40.20
C VAL A 4 14.20 14.55 40.21
N ASN A 5 13.66 13.83 41.20
CA ASN A 5 13.61 12.38 41.17
C ASN A 5 12.70 11.96 40.01
N VAL A 6 13.30 11.39 38.96
CA VAL A 6 12.55 10.64 37.95
C VAL A 6 12.09 9.36 38.62
N ILE A 7 10.82 9.33 39.01
CA ILE A 7 10.16 8.09 39.41
C ILE A 7 10.03 7.25 38.15
N VAL A 8 10.98 6.34 37.94
CA VAL A 8 10.82 5.26 36.98
C VAL A 8 9.70 4.38 37.53
N LYS A 9 8.50 4.52 36.97
CA LYS A 9 7.41 3.56 37.24
C LYS A 9 7.91 2.17 36.85
N PRO A 10 7.63 1.12 37.63
CA PRO A 10 8.05 -0.22 37.26
C PRO A 10 7.42 -0.54 35.91
N LEU A 11 8.26 -1.03 34.99
CA LEU A 11 7.85 -1.62 33.74
C LEU A 11 6.86 -2.74 34.11
N ASN A 12 5.61 -2.62 33.69
CA ASN A 12 4.60 -3.57 34.10
C ASN A 12 4.96 -4.95 33.52
N ASP A 13 4.64 -6.04 34.22
CA ASP A 13 4.83 -7.45 33.82
C ASP A 13 4.37 -7.77 32.37
N TRP A 14 3.55 -6.90 31.80
CA TRP A 14 3.10 -6.94 30.41
C TRP A 14 4.20 -6.67 29.38
N ASP A 15 5.20 -5.84 29.66
CA ASP A 15 6.16 -5.39 28.65
C ASP A 15 7.27 -6.42 28.33
N GLU A 16 7.73 -7.19 29.32
CA GLU A 16 8.77 -8.21 29.09
C GLU A 16 8.27 -9.38 28.22
N HIS A 17 7.02 -9.80 28.43
CA HIS A 17 6.44 -10.90 27.64
C HIS A 17 6.10 -10.46 26.21
N PHE A 18 5.69 -9.20 26.02
CA PHE A 18 5.51 -8.61 24.70
C PHE A 18 6.85 -8.50 23.95
N LEU A 19 7.92 -8.01 24.58
CA LEU A 19 9.24 -7.93 23.92
C LEU A 19 9.78 -9.32 23.53
N SER A 20 9.55 -10.34 24.35
CA SER A 20 9.93 -11.74 24.07
C SER A 20 9.26 -12.32 22.81
N CYS A 21 7.96 -12.07 22.64
CA CYS A 21 7.23 -12.56 21.45
C CYS A 21 7.67 -11.85 20.16
N TRP A 22 8.09 -10.59 20.23
CA TRP A 22 8.47 -9.80 19.05
C TRP A 22 9.93 -10.00 18.65
N ALA A 23 10.80 -10.37 19.60
CA ALA A 23 12.22 -10.67 19.38
C ALA A 23 12.46 -12.04 18.73
N THR A 24 11.51 -12.97 18.84
CA THR A 24 11.67 -14.37 18.39
C THR A 24 10.99 -14.66 17.05
N HIS A 25 10.20 -13.72 16.51
CA HIS A 25 9.43 -13.93 15.29
C HIS A 25 9.75 -12.90 14.22
N PRO A 26 10.16 -13.34 13.01
CA PRO A 26 10.35 -12.41 11.90
C PRO A 26 9.02 -11.74 11.54
N HIS A 27 9.08 -10.45 11.20
CA HIS A 27 7.90 -9.62 10.94
C HIS A 27 6.90 -10.25 9.97
N TYR A 28 7.38 -10.98 8.95
CA TYR A 28 6.53 -11.62 7.94
C TYR A 28 5.75 -12.84 8.45
N ALA A 29 6.13 -13.42 9.60
CA ALA A 29 5.50 -14.62 10.17
C ALA A 29 4.63 -14.31 11.41
N ARG A 30 4.55 -13.04 11.81
CA ARG A 30 3.67 -12.63 12.91
C ARG A 30 2.22 -12.92 12.53
N ASP A 31 1.49 -13.53 13.46
CA ASP A 31 0.09 -13.94 13.33
C ASP A 31 -0.23 -15.01 12.26
N LEU A 32 0.77 -15.54 11.56
CA LEU A 32 0.65 -16.72 10.68
C LEU A 32 1.05 -18.03 11.38
N ILE A 33 1.52 -17.93 12.62
CA ILE A 33 1.96 -19.08 13.43
C ILE A 33 0.84 -19.43 14.42
N TRP A 34 0.46 -20.71 14.44
CA TRP A 34 -0.44 -21.26 15.44
C TRP A 34 0.22 -21.22 16.82
N ALA A 35 -0.18 -20.26 17.66
CA ALA A 35 0.31 -20.13 19.03
C ALA A 35 -0.84 -20.23 20.06
N PRO A 36 -0.60 -20.83 21.24
CA PRO A 36 -1.64 -21.06 22.26
C PRO A 36 -2.11 -19.77 22.96
N LYS A 37 -1.34 -18.68 22.90
CA LYS A 37 -1.75 -17.34 23.37
C LYS A 37 -1.78 -16.38 22.19
N LYS A 38 -2.98 -15.96 21.80
CA LYS A 38 -3.18 -14.86 20.84
C LYS A 38 -3.18 -13.54 21.61
N TYR A 39 -2.16 -12.72 21.41
CA TYR A 39 -2.31 -11.28 21.65
C TYR A 39 -3.11 -10.70 20.47
N PRO A 40 -4.01 -9.73 20.69
CA PRO A 40 -4.80 -9.15 19.61
C PRO A 40 -3.89 -8.28 18.73
N CYS A 41 -3.23 -8.88 17.76
CA CYS A 41 -2.69 -8.17 16.62
C CYS A 41 -3.68 -8.35 15.47
N THR A 42 -4.28 -7.25 15.02
CA THR A 42 -5.18 -7.26 13.87
C THR A 42 -4.33 -7.44 12.63
N THR A 43 -4.42 -8.62 12.00
CA THR A 43 -3.79 -8.86 10.70
C THR A 43 -4.49 -8.04 9.62
N LEU A 44 -3.82 -7.80 8.49
CA LEU A 44 -4.46 -7.16 7.34
C LEU A 44 -5.68 -7.96 6.84
N ALA A 45 -5.63 -9.30 6.91
CA ALA A 45 -6.76 -10.14 6.53
C ALA A 45 -7.99 -9.93 7.44
N LEU A 46 -7.79 -9.72 8.74
CA LEU A 46 -8.88 -9.37 9.65
C LEU A 46 -9.36 -7.94 9.43
N ALA A 47 -8.44 -7.01 9.16
CA ALA A 47 -8.79 -5.62 8.88
C ALA A 47 -9.68 -5.51 7.63
N THR A 48 -9.41 -6.28 6.57
CA THR A 48 -10.19 -6.24 5.32
C THR A 48 -11.66 -6.62 5.51
N GLU A 49 -12.01 -7.36 6.56
CA GLU A 49 -13.40 -7.73 6.86
C GLU A 49 -14.29 -6.53 7.18
N SER A 50 -13.71 -5.42 7.65
CA SER A 50 -14.44 -4.20 8.04
C SER A 50 -13.83 -2.91 7.49
N MET A 51 -12.77 -3.01 6.69
CA MET A 51 -12.08 -1.87 6.11
C MET A 51 -13.03 -1.08 5.19
N PRO A 52 -13.03 0.27 5.27
CA PRO A 52 -13.80 1.09 4.34
C PRO A 52 -13.30 0.89 2.90
N LEU A 53 -14.18 1.18 1.95
CA LEU A 53 -13.82 1.19 0.54
C LEU A 53 -12.69 2.18 0.26
N LEU A 54 -11.83 1.83 -0.70
CA LEU A 54 -10.80 2.73 -1.19
C LEU A 54 -11.47 3.84 -2.03
N PRO A 55 -10.90 5.05 -2.05
CA PRO A 55 -11.40 6.11 -2.92
C PRO A 55 -11.30 5.66 -4.38
N SER A 56 -12.36 5.95 -5.14
CA SER A 56 -12.35 5.80 -6.59
C SER A 56 -11.40 6.81 -7.23
N LEU A 57 -11.01 6.56 -8.48
CA LEU A 57 -10.29 7.53 -9.30
C LEU A 57 -11.07 8.85 -9.35
N PRO A 58 -10.42 10.01 -9.12
CA PRO A 58 -11.07 11.30 -9.24
C PRO A 58 -11.56 11.58 -10.66
N ASP A 59 -12.72 12.24 -10.79
CA ASP A 59 -13.36 12.53 -12.09
C ASP A 59 -12.45 13.29 -13.06
N TYR A 60 -11.58 14.14 -12.53
CA TYR A 60 -10.68 14.96 -13.35
C TYR A 60 -9.59 14.14 -14.07
N GLU A 61 -9.29 12.92 -13.62
CA GLU A 61 -8.33 12.05 -14.33
C GLU A 61 -8.93 11.47 -15.61
N PHE A 62 -10.25 11.27 -15.66
CA PHE A 62 -10.94 10.83 -16.87
C PHE A 62 -10.98 11.91 -17.96
N VAL A 63 -10.59 13.15 -17.66
CA VAL A 63 -10.46 14.24 -18.65
C VAL A 63 -9.00 14.62 -18.92
N ASN A 64 -8.03 13.90 -18.35
CA ASN A 64 -6.61 14.13 -18.58
C ASN A 64 -6.21 13.74 -20.01
N SER A 65 -6.37 14.70 -20.94
CA SER A 65 -6.17 14.46 -22.36
C SER A 65 -4.74 14.02 -22.72
N ALA A 66 -3.73 14.42 -21.95
CA ALA A 66 -2.36 14.02 -22.17
C ALA A 66 -2.17 12.53 -21.83
N ALA A 67 -2.68 12.08 -20.68
CA ALA A 67 -2.65 10.68 -20.28
C ALA A 67 -3.44 9.80 -21.27
N LEU A 68 -4.68 10.17 -21.59
CA LEU A 68 -5.54 9.41 -22.49
C LEU A 68 -4.92 9.25 -23.89
N LYS A 69 -4.39 10.33 -24.47
CA LYS A 69 -3.69 10.26 -25.77
C LYS A 69 -2.44 9.39 -25.71
N THR A 70 -1.73 9.39 -24.59
CA THR A 70 -0.52 8.58 -24.40
C THR A 70 -0.87 7.10 -24.29
N ILE A 71 -1.93 6.75 -23.54
CA ILE A 71 -2.44 5.38 -23.41
C ILE A 71 -2.93 4.87 -24.77
N GLU A 72 -3.71 5.67 -25.50
CA GLU A 72 -4.22 5.33 -26.83
C GLU A 72 -3.08 5.13 -27.85
N LYS A 73 -2.06 5.99 -27.81
CA LYS A 73 -0.92 5.94 -28.73
C LYS A 73 0.04 4.78 -28.43
N TYR A 74 0.21 4.42 -27.16
CA TYR A 74 1.19 3.42 -26.73
C TYR A 74 0.57 2.34 -25.82
N PRO A 75 -0.47 1.61 -26.27
CA PRO A 75 -1.19 0.64 -25.41
C PRO A 75 -0.29 -0.49 -24.91
N HIS A 76 0.78 -0.80 -25.62
CA HIS A 76 1.77 -1.82 -25.23
C HIS A 76 2.59 -1.43 -23.99
N LEU A 77 2.74 -0.13 -23.68
CA LEU A 77 3.44 0.34 -22.48
C LEU A 77 2.55 0.28 -21.23
N PHE A 78 1.23 0.35 -21.40
CA PHE A 78 0.24 0.36 -20.32
C PHE A 78 -0.53 -0.96 -20.23
N LYS A 79 0.02 -2.04 -20.78
CA LYS A 79 -0.60 -3.36 -20.70
C LYS A 79 -0.62 -3.83 -19.25
N ILE A 80 -1.82 -4.02 -18.70
CA ILE A 80 -2.01 -4.59 -17.37
C ILE A 80 -1.75 -6.10 -17.46
N VAL A 81 -0.53 -6.49 -17.10
CA VAL A 81 -0.14 -7.91 -16.99
C VAL A 81 -0.25 -8.31 -15.53
N MET A 82 -1.45 -8.74 -15.12
CA MET A 82 -1.70 -9.20 -13.76
C MET A 82 -1.35 -10.69 -13.62
N PRO A 83 -0.39 -11.09 -12.76
CA PRO A 83 -0.07 -12.50 -12.53
C PRO A 83 -1.16 -13.22 -11.73
N ILE A 84 -2.04 -12.46 -11.08
CA ILE A 84 -3.18 -12.98 -10.30
C ILE A 84 -4.32 -13.32 -11.26
N LYS A 85 -4.81 -14.56 -11.21
CA LYS A 85 -6.04 -14.97 -11.90
C LYS A 85 -7.24 -14.37 -11.18
N VAL A 86 -7.71 -13.20 -11.62
CA VAL A 86 -8.76 -12.43 -10.94
C VAL A 86 -10.03 -13.24 -10.74
N SER A 87 -10.46 -14.02 -11.73
CA SER A 87 -11.63 -14.90 -11.60
C SER A 87 -11.47 -15.97 -10.50
N HIS A 88 -10.27 -16.50 -10.32
CA HIS A 88 -10.00 -17.45 -9.24
C HIS A 88 -9.91 -16.75 -7.88
N PHE A 89 -9.35 -15.55 -7.83
CA PHE A 89 -9.32 -14.72 -6.64
C PHE A 89 -10.73 -14.40 -6.13
N GLU A 90 -11.63 -13.97 -7.01
CA GLU A 90 -13.04 -13.72 -6.67
C GLU A 90 -13.73 -14.97 -6.13
N GLN A 91 -13.49 -16.14 -6.75
CA GLN A 91 -14.03 -17.42 -6.29
C GLN A 91 -13.56 -17.76 -4.87
N LEU A 92 -12.27 -17.60 -4.58
CA LEU A 92 -11.70 -17.86 -3.24
C LEU A 92 -12.30 -16.92 -2.18
N LEU A 93 -12.75 -15.72 -2.57
CA LEU A 93 -13.34 -14.72 -1.68
C LEU A 93 -14.87 -14.71 -1.70
N THR A 94 -15.49 -15.80 -2.17
CA THR A 94 -16.96 -15.93 -2.21
C THR A 94 -17.62 -15.80 -0.83
N SER A 95 -16.94 -16.19 0.25
CA SER A 95 -17.43 -16.06 1.63
C SER A 95 -16.93 -14.82 2.38
N HIS A 96 -16.18 -13.92 1.73
CA HIS A 96 -15.64 -12.74 2.40
C HIS A 96 -16.76 -11.77 2.83
N PRO A 97 -16.76 -11.26 4.07
CA PRO A 97 -17.86 -10.43 4.60
C PRO A 97 -17.94 -9.05 3.94
N ASN A 98 -16.80 -8.48 3.55
CA ASN A 98 -16.74 -7.19 2.86
C ASN A 98 -16.71 -7.38 1.34
N LYS A 99 -17.88 -7.68 0.77
CA LYS A 99 -18.03 -7.84 -0.69
C LYS A 99 -17.70 -6.59 -1.51
N PRO A 100 -18.12 -5.38 -1.10
CA PRO A 100 -17.78 -4.17 -1.83
C PRO A 100 -16.27 -3.98 -2.00
N LEU A 101 -15.48 -4.27 -0.95
CA LEU A 101 -14.02 -4.18 -1.04
C LEU A 101 -13.43 -5.20 -2.03
N VAL A 102 -13.94 -6.44 -2.02
CA VAL A 102 -13.49 -7.49 -2.95
C VAL A 102 -13.76 -7.12 -4.39
N GLU A 103 -14.94 -6.56 -4.68
CA GLU A 103 -15.31 -6.09 -6.03
C GLU A 103 -14.40 -4.94 -6.47
N LEU A 104 -14.16 -3.95 -5.60
CA LEU A 104 -13.27 -2.82 -5.89
C LEU A 104 -11.83 -3.28 -6.19
N VAL A 105 -11.29 -4.20 -5.38
CA VAL A 105 -9.95 -4.76 -5.59
C VAL A 105 -9.92 -5.57 -6.89
N SER A 106 -10.94 -6.37 -7.18
CA SER A 106 -10.99 -7.20 -8.39
C SER A 106 -11.04 -6.33 -9.65
N CYS A 107 -11.83 -5.26 -9.64
CA CYS A 107 -11.83 -4.23 -10.68
C CYS A 107 -10.43 -3.60 -10.83
N SER A 108 -9.83 -3.18 -9.71
CA SER A 108 -8.48 -2.58 -9.68
C SER A 108 -7.39 -3.51 -10.24
N LEU A 109 -7.53 -4.82 -10.07
CA LEU A 109 -6.57 -5.80 -10.61
C LEU A 109 -6.70 -5.97 -12.14
N GLN A 110 -7.88 -5.70 -12.70
CA GLN A 110 -8.15 -5.82 -14.14
C GLN A 110 -7.89 -4.51 -14.89
N GLU A 111 -8.33 -3.39 -14.32
CA GLU A 111 -8.34 -2.08 -14.96
C GLU A 111 -7.21 -1.16 -14.45
N GLY A 112 -6.55 -1.56 -13.36
CA GLY A 112 -5.60 -0.72 -12.64
C GLY A 112 -6.32 0.24 -11.72
N CYS A 113 -5.73 0.53 -10.56
CA CYS A 113 -6.20 1.58 -9.67
C CYS A 113 -5.02 2.13 -8.89
N TRP A 114 -5.07 3.43 -8.60
CA TRP A 114 -4.12 4.08 -7.71
C TRP A 114 -4.88 4.82 -6.61
N PRO A 115 -5.34 4.08 -5.57
CA PRO A 115 -6.04 4.71 -4.46
C PRO A 115 -5.11 5.72 -3.78
N TRP A 116 -5.66 6.87 -3.40
CA TRP A 116 -4.95 8.00 -2.77
C TRP A 116 -3.91 8.73 -3.64
N ALA A 117 -3.82 8.46 -4.95
CA ALA A 117 -3.14 9.40 -5.84
C ALA A 117 -3.93 10.71 -5.87
N ASP A 118 -3.23 11.81 -5.60
CA ASP A 118 -3.74 13.15 -5.83
C ASP A 118 -2.87 13.83 -6.89
N THR A 119 -3.46 14.02 -8.06
CA THR A 119 -2.87 14.65 -9.25
C THR A 119 -3.57 15.97 -9.56
N SER A 120 -4.38 16.48 -8.62
CA SER A 120 -5.15 17.72 -8.81
C SER A 120 -4.31 18.98 -8.73
N ASP A 121 -3.08 18.90 -8.19
CA ASP A 121 -2.20 20.07 -8.05
C ASP A 121 -1.72 20.55 -9.42
N PRO A 122 -2.14 21.76 -9.87
CA PRO A 122 -1.76 22.29 -11.17
C PRO A 122 -0.29 22.70 -11.26
N SER A 123 0.43 22.74 -10.14
CA SER A 123 1.88 22.95 -10.13
C SER A 123 2.66 21.72 -10.58
N TYR A 124 2.04 20.53 -10.60
CA TYR A 124 2.68 19.34 -11.11
C TYR A 124 2.91 19.43 -12.63
N PRO A 125 4.08 18.97 -13.11
CA PRO A 125 4.33 18.92 -14.54
C PRO A 125 3.40 17.89 -15.20
N VAL A 126 3.05 18.13 -16.46
CA VAL A 126 2.25 17.21 -17.29
C VAL A 126 2.86 15.81 -17.36
N THR A 127 4.19 15.70 -17.26
CA THR A 127 4.88 14.43 -17.20
C THR A 127 6.00 14.52 -16.18
N TRP A 128 6.05 13.58 -15.25
CA TRP A 128 7.12 13.47 -14.27
C TRP A 128 8.22 12.55 -14.79
N ASP A 129 9.14 13.09 -15.58
CA ASP A 129 10.26 12.34 -16.19
C ASP A 129 11.56 12.39 -15.37
N ASN A 130 11.53 13.04 -14.18
CA ASN A 130 12.70 13.32 -13.34
C ASN A 130 13.85 14.06 -14.06
N SER A 131 13.61 14.69 -15.22
CA SER A 131 14.63 15.43 -15.98
C SER A 131 15.22 16.61 -15.21
N ASN A 132 14.46 17.16 -14.26
CA ASN A 132 14.89 18.22 -13.36
C ASN A 132 15.95 17.79 -12.33
N ARG A 133 16.21 16.48 -12.16
CA ARG A 133 17.22 15.99 -11.22
C ARG A 133 18.60 16.02 -11.88
N PRO A 134 19.58 16.75 -11.34
CA PRO A 134 20.93 16.74 -11.88
C PRO A 134 21.51 15.33 -11.78
N LEU A 135 22.17 14.88 -12.86
CA LEU A 135 22.86 13.60 -12.88
C LEU A 135 23.96 13.58 -11.81
N LYS A 136 24.02 12.49 -11.03
CA LYS A 136 24.93 12.37 -9.88
C LYS A 136 26.42 12.49 -10.24
N SER A 137 26.80 12.21 -11.47
CA SER A 137 28.20 12.30 -11.90
C SER A 137 28.34 12.96 -13.27
N LYS A 138 29.43 13.72 -13.44
CA LYS A 138 29.82 14.31 -14.73
C LYS A 138 30.08 13.25 -15.80
N ALA A 139 30.55 12.06 -15.41
CA ALA A 139 30.78 10.95 -16.32
C ALA A 139 29.46 10.40 -16.90
N HIS A 140 28.39 10.33 -16.11
CA HIS A 140 27.07 9.93 -16.59
C HIS A 140 26.50 11.00 -17.55
N ALA A 141 26.69 12.28 -17.24
CA ALA A 141 26.26 13.37 -18.11
C ALA A 141 26.98 13.43 -19.46
N ALA A 142 28.20 12.91 -19.57
CA ALA A 142 28.96 12.87 -20.82
C ALA A 142 28.59 11.67 -21.72
N PHE A 143 27.79 10.72 -21.21
CA PHE A 143 27.41 9.50 -21.93
C PHE A 143 26.03 9.58 -22.61
N VAL A 144 25.13 10.42 -22.09
CA VAL A 144 23.78 10.68 -22.62
C VAL A 144 23.83 11.76 -23.70
#